data_AF-B8ERE8-F1
#
_entry.id   AF-B8ERE8-F1
#
_cell.length_a   1.000
_cell.length_b   1.000
_cell.length_c   1.000
_cell.angle_alpha   90.00
_cell.angle_beta   90.00
_cell.angle_gamma   90.00
#
_symmetry.space_group_name_H-M   'P 1'
#
loop_
_entity.id
_entity.type
_entity.pdbx_description
1 polymer ?
#
loop_
_entity_poly.entity_id
_entity_poly.type
_entity_poly.pdbx_seq_one_letter_code
_entity_poly.pdbx_strand_id
1 'polypeptide(L)'
;MDFSSRDCSQFSAHRRSRGGLVGRAAALLLAALACLAIPLRAEAAPSLLMDLASGAVLYEDHATQPWFPASLTKLMTVYVALQAVRDHRISLDTPLVVSRRAAAMPPSKMGFRPGTMVTLDTALKILMVKSANDVSVTVAEGVSGSVEAFAAEMNATAAALGMQQSHFVNPNGLPDPQHYSSARDLALLARALYVTFPEHADLFSIGALEIGGRVMANHNNLLGRYPGVDGMKTGFTCAAGFNVVASATQGGRKLVAVILGAPNVALRTVKAAALFDRGFAGIDRPSIQVAALPLQGGAPPDNGASVCRSRGAAMVAFNAENERLLAPLEAATNQAFSSTQGSSFYDSSALSRISPMATRIALVPPPNFEPVPIRIAGYAGADGATESRGGDADEEPASVSAFAPKTGAIAGAAKLAPDAKALPMKGAKAAAREKSAQRAATRHRHHGAAATASAKPHGKAAAAKEAKIRRHGAAKEEASVETPEAKPAPSHKGKHGAAEAKPAPGKAAATKGAQAPAGKGAQAPAGKKAQAAATQ
;
A
#
# COMPACT_ATOMS: atom_id res chain seq x y z
N MET A 1 70.83 57.02 49.59
CA MET A 1 72.12 56.97 48.87
C MET A 1 72.07 55.82 47.89
N ASP A 2 73.00 55.82 46.93
CA ASP A 2 73.28 54.83 45.89
C ASP A 2 72.31 54.66 44.70
N PHE A 3 72.83 55.17 43.57
CA PHE A 3 72.60 54.71 42.20
C PHE A 3 72.99 53.24 42.02
N SER A 4 72.31 52.51 41.12
CA SER A 4 73.02 51.87 40.00
C SER A 4 72.11 51.46 38.84
N SER A 5 72.41 52.04 37.67
CA SER A 5 72.50 51.37 36.36
C SER A 5 71.30 50.60 35.78
N ARG A 6 70.72 51.21 34.74
CA ARG A 6 70.71 50.72 33.34
C ARG A 6 70.51 49.21 33.13
N ASP A 7 69.45 48.86 32.40
CA ASP A 7 69.70 48.50 31.00
C ASP A 7 68.53 48.84 30.05
N CYS A 8 68.85 48.94 28.76
CA CYS A 8 67.97 49.42 27.70
C CYS A 8 67.85 48.38 26.59
N SER A 9 66.63 48.03 26.16
CA SER A 9 66.27 47.97 24.73
C SER A 9 64.84 47.47 24.50
N GLN A 10 64.13 48.18 23.63
CA GLN A 10 62.93 47.68 22.98
C GLN A 10 63.34 46.72 21.85
N PHE A 11 62.58 45.64 21.65
CA PHE A 11 61.95 45.22 20.37
C PHE A 11 61.58 43.74 20.47
N SER A 12 60.29 43.42 20.43
CA SER A 12 59.85 42.07 20.08
C SER A 12 58.66 42.15 19.13
N ALA A 13 58.84 41.57 17.95
CA ALA A 13 57.98 41.81 16.81
C ALA A 13 56.58 41.19 16.97
N HIS A 14 55.56 41.89 16.45
CA HIS A 14 54.24 41.30 16.20
C HIS A 14 54.36 40.13 15.21
N ARG A 15 54.50 38.89 15.73
CA ARG A 15 54.23 37.68 14.95
C ARG A 15 52.75 37.63 14.63
N ARG A 16 52.34 38.17 13.47
CA ARG A 16 51.02 37.90 12.89
C ARG A 16 50.86 36.39 12.74
N SER A 17 49.91 35.81 13.50
CA SER A 17 49.66 34.38 13.49
C SER A 17 49.14 33.91 12.12
N ARG A 18 50.05 33.37 11.30
CA ARG A 18 49.72 32.71 10.03
C ARG A 18 48.95 31.39 10.21
N GLY A 19 48.82 30.88 11.44
CA GLY A 19 48.11 29.62 11.73
C GLY A 19 46.58 29.70 11.59
N GLY A 20 45.98 30.88 11.70
CA GLY A 20 44.52 31.04 11.67
C GLY A 20 43.87 30.72 10.32
N LEU A 21 44.58 30.90 9.20
CA LEU A 21 44.03 30.70 7.87
C LEU A 21 44.01 29.21 7.47
N VAL A 22 45.09 28.47 7.79
CA VAL A 22 45.21 27.03 7.49
C VAL A 22 44.22 26.22 8.33
N GLY A 23 44.07 26.54 9.63
CA GLY A 23 43.07 25.89 10.48
C GLY A 23 41.63 26.11 10.01
N ARG A 24 41.31 27.32 9.50
CA ARG A 24 40.00 27.64 8.92
C ARG A 24 39.75 26.91 7.59
N ALA A 25 40.75 26.83 6.72
CA ALA A 25 40.65 26.08 5.47
C ALA A 25 40.44 24.58 5.71
N ALA A 26 41.20 23.99 6.65
CA ALA A 26 41.03 22.59 7.04
C ALA A 26 39.65 22.31 7.66
N ALA A 27 39.15 23.20 8.53
CA ALA A 27 37.81 23.09 9.12
C ALA A 27 36.69 23.20 8.07
N LEU A 28 36.82 24.09 7.09
CA LEU A 28 35.88 24.21 5.98
C LEU A 28 35.91 22.98 5.06
N LEU A 29 37.08 22.39 4.81
CA LEU A 29 37.20 21.17 4.02
C LEU A 29 36.55 19.98 4.76
N LEU A 30 36.80 19.84 6.06
CA LEU A 30 36.16 18.82 6.92
C LEU A 30 34.64 19.01 7.00
N ALA A 31 34.15 20.24 7.09
CA ALA A 31 32.71 20.52 7.06
C ALA A 31 32.09 20.19 5.68
N ALA A 32 32.77 20.49 4.58
CA ALA A 32 32.31 20.13 3.23
C ALA A 32 32.27 18.60 3.04
N LEU A 33 33.31 17.87 3.46
CA LEU A 33 33.34 16.41 3.46
C LEU A 33 32.25 15.80 4.36
N ALA A 34 31.96 16.40 5.51
CA ALA A 34 30.86 15.98 6.38
C ALA A 34 29.48 16.20 5.73
N CYS A 35 29.27 17.30 5.02
CA CYS A 35 28.04 17.56 4.26
C CYS A 35 27.85 16.61 3.06
N LEU A 36 28.94 16.22 2.38
CA LEU A 36 28.92 15.18 1.34
C LEU A 36 28.67 13.77 1.89
N ALA A 37 28.88 13.56 3.20
CA ALA A 37 28.71 12.29 3.88
C ALA A 37 27.38 12.15 4.65
N ILE A 38 26.41 13.05 4.45
CA ILE A 38 25.03 12.80 4.87
C ILE A 38 24.42 11.81 3.86
N PRO A 39 24.20 10.53 4.20
CA PRO A 39 23.42 9.69 3.32
C PRO A 39 22.01 10.29 3.22
N LEU A 40 21.62 10.69 2.01
CA LEU A 40 20.22 10.73 1.62
C LEU A 40 19.69 9.31 1.84
N ARG A 41 19.18 9.05 3.04
CA ARG A 41 18.46 7.83 3.35
C ARG A 41 17.23 7.83 2.46
N ALA A 42 17.32 7.11 1.34
CA ALA A 42 16.15 6.62 0.67
C ALA A 42 15.34 5.88 1.74
N GLU A 43 14.10 6.32 1.96
CA GLU A 43 13.19 5.59 2.83
C GLU A 43 13.03 4.18 2.27
N ALA A 44 12.96 3.18 3.15
CA ALA A 44 12.86 1.80 2.75
C ALA A 44 11.64 1.60 1.84
N ALA A 45 11.72 0.62 0.93
CA ALA A 45 10.68 0.32 -0.04
C ALA A 45 10.16 -1.11 0.21
N PRO A 46 9.29 -1.30 1.23
CA PRO A 46 8.99 -2.60 1.80
C PRO A 46 8.60 -3.62 0.75
N SER A 47 9.14 -4.83 0.88
CA SER A 47 8.77 -5.91 -0.02
C SER A 47 8.78 -7.27 0.66
N LEU A 48 7.96 -8.18 0.13
CA LEU A 48 7.79 -9.52 0.68
C LEU A 48 7.40 -10.49 -0.43
N LEU A 49 7.93 -11.70 -0.36
CA LEU A 49 7.54 -12.84 -1.17
C LEU A 49 7.09 -13.98 -0.26
N MET A 50 5.92 -14.54 -0.53
CA MET A 50 5.32 -15.60 0.26
C MET A 50 4.83 -16.74 -0.63
N ASP A 51 5.02 -17.97 -0.15
CA ASP A 51 4.36 -19.16 -0.65
C ASP A 51 2.90 -19.21 -0.16
N LEU A 52 1.93 -19.14 -1.08
CA LEU A 52 0.54 -18.89 -0.71
C LEU A 52 -0.09 -20.07 0.06
N ALA A 53 0.22 -21.30 -0.32
CA ALA A 53 -0.35 -22.48 0.32
C ALA A 53 0.15 -22.58 1.77
N SER A 54 1.48 -22.61 1.94
CA SER A 54 2.09 -22.81 3.25
C SER A 54 2.05 -21.56 4.16
N GLY A 55 1.89 -20.36 3.61
CA GLY A 55 2.01 -19.09 4.35
C GLY A 55 3.46 -18.72 4.69
N ALA A 56 4.45 -19.46 4.16
CA ALA A 56 5.86 -19.24 4.45
C ALA A 56 6.42 -18.04 3.67
N VAL A 57 7.13 -17.17 4.39
CA VAL A 57 7.94 -16.09 3.83
C VAL A 57 9.17 -16.71 3.18
N LEU A 58 9.42 -16.35 1.92
CA LEU A 58 10.61 -16.73 1.16
C LEU A 58 11.63 -15.58 1.18
N TYR A 59 11.15 -14.35 1.00
CA TYR A 59 11.93 -13.12 1.04
C TYR A 59 11.14 -12.04 1.79
N GLU A 60 11.83 -11.20 2.56
CA GLU A 60 11.25 -9.97 3.11
C GLU A 60 12.34 -8.89 3.24
N ASP A 61 11.94 -7.64 3.03
CA ASP A 61 12.69 -6.44 3.37
C ASP A 61 11.72 -5.41 3.94
N HIS A 62 11.95 -5.02 5.19
CA HIS A 62 11.11 -4.09 5.96
C HIS A 62 9.61 -4.45 5.90
N ALA A 63 9.24 -5.75 5.79
CA ALA A 63 7.88 -6.12 5.40
C ALA A 63 6.80 -5.76 6.43
N THR A 64 7.19 -5.50 7.67
CA THR A 64 6.34 -5.03 8.76
C THR A 64 6.40 -3.53 8.98
N GLN A 65 7.03 -2.75 8.11
CA GLN A 65 6.98 -1.28 8.21
C GLN A 65 5.55 -0.77 7.88
N PRO A 66 4.96 0.12 8.70
CA PRO A 66 3.72 0.81 8.35
C PRO A 66 3.86 1.63 7.06
N TRP A 67 2.87 1.55 6.18
CA TRP A 67 2.89 2.15 4.86
C TRP A 67 1.50 2.62 4.41
N PHE A 68 1.43 3.64 3.57
CA PHE A 68 0.17 4.07 2.95
C PHE A 68 -0.21 3.08 1.82
N PRO A 69 -1.28 2.27 1.94
CA PRO A 69 -1.58 1.22 0.94
C PRO A 69 -1.99 1.77 -0.43
N ALA A 70 -2.47 3.02 -0.49
CA ALA A 70 -3.14 3.58 -1.67
C ALA A 70 -4.24 2.63 -2.17
N SER A 71 -4.49 2.55 -3.48
CA SER A 71 -5.53 1.66 -4.05
C SER A 71 -5.34 0.15 -3.82
N LEU A 72 -4.30 -0.31 -3.11
CA LEU A 72 -4.25 -1.69 -2.59
C LEU A 72 -5.33 -1.96 -1.55
N THR A 73 -5.81 -0.92 -0.85
CA THR A 73 -7.00 -0.96 0.02
C THR A 73 -8.21 -1.63 -0.63
N LYS A 74 -8.36 -1.51 -1.95
CA LYS A 74 -9.47 -2.10 -2.70
C LYS A 74 -9.48 -3.64 -2.64
N LEU A 75 -8.38 -4.30 -2.30
CA LEU A 75 -8.36 -5.74 -1.98
C LEU A 75 -9.19 -6.06 -0.72
N MET A 76 -9.14 -5.21 0.30
CA MET A 76 -9.94 -5.35 1.51
C MET A 76 -11.42 -5.04 1.20
N THR A 77 -11.69 -4.06 0.35
CA THR A 77 -13.04 -3.78 -0.16
C THR A 77 -13.65 -4.98 -0.89
N VAL A 78 -12.88 -5.65 -1.77
CA VAL A 78 -13.30 -6.90 -2.40
C VAL A 78 -13.52 -7.99 -1.36
N TYR A 79 -12.60 -8.18 -0.41
CA TYR A 79 -12.75 -9.21 0.62
C TYR A 79 -14.04 -9.05 1.43
N VAL A 80 -14.32 -7.84 1.95
CA VAL A 80 -15.53 -7.56 2.74
C VAL A 80 -16.80 -7.74 1.90
N ALA A 81 -16.78 -7.31 0.62
CA ALA A 81 -17.93 -7.49 -0.27
C ALA A 81 -18.19 -8.96 -0.63
N LEU A 82 -17.16 -9.75 -0.92
CA LEU A 82 -17.28 -11.19 -1.15
C LEU A 82 -17.69 -11.93 0.12
N GLN A 83 -17.24 -11.48 1.29
CA GLN A 83 -17.71 -11.99 2.58
C GLN A 83 -19.20 -11.71 2.76
N ALA A 84 -19.69 -10.51 2.42
CA ALA A 84 -21.12 -10.20 2.46
C ALA A 84 -21.96 -11.10 1.53
N VAL A 85 -21.42 -11.47 0.35
CA VAL A 85 -22.06 -12.42 -0.59
C VAL A 85 -22.13 -13.83 0.00
N ARG A 86 -20.99 -14.34 0.49
CA ARG A 86 -20.89 -15.68 1.10
C ARG A 86 -21.74 -15.81 2.36
N ASP A 87 -21.82 -14.74 3.15
CA ASP A 87 -22.63 -14.65 4.37
C ASP A 87 -24.11 -14.31 4.05
N HIS A 88 -24.52 -14.36 2.77
CA HIS A 88 -25.87 -14.16 2.22
C HIS A 88 -26.55 -12.82 2.57
N ARG A 89 -25.77 -11.78 2.89
CA ARG A 89 -26.27 -10.41 3.11
C ARG A 89 -26.61 -9.68 1.81
N ILE A 90 -25.94 -10.06 0.73
CA ILE A 90 -26.06 -9.45 -0.60
C ILE A 90 -25.78 -10.51 -1.68
N SER A 91 -26.07 -10.24 -2.94
CA SER A 91 -25.69 -11.10 -4.08
C SER A 91 -24.81 -10.35 -5.07
N LEU A 92 -24.09 -11.09 -5.92
CA LEU A 92 -23.31 -10.51 -7.03
C LEU A 92 -24.18 -9.70 -8.02
N ASP A 93 -25.44 -10.09 -8.19
CA ASP A 93 -26.41 -9.39 -9.04
C ASP A 93 -27.10 -8.20 -8.36
N THR A 94 -26.87 -7.97 -7.06
CA THR A 94 -27.55 -6.88 -6.34
C THR A 94 -27.16 -5.53 -6.94
N PRO A 95 -28.14 -4.69 -7.35
CA PRO A 95 -27.86 -3.37 -7.90
C PRO A 95 -27.43 -2.40 -6.78
N LEU A 96 -26.27 -1.80 -6.94
CA LEU A 96 -25.73 -0.79 -6.05
C LEU A 96 -25.95 0.60 -6.66
N VAL A 97 -26.55 1.52 -5.90
CA VAL A 97 -26.87 2.86 -6.38
C VAL A 97 -25.68 3.80 -6.16
N VAL A 98 -25.14 4.38 -7.22
CA VAL A 98 -24.10 5.41 -7.14
C VAL A 98 -24.67 6.65 -6.43
N SER A 99 -24.15 6.97 -5.24
CA SER A 99 -24.57 8.14 -4.48
C SER A 99 -23.93 9.45 -4.98
N ARG A 100 -24.40 10.59 -4.46
CA ARG A 100 -23.70 11.88 -4.65
C ARG A 100 -22.29 11.88 -4.04
N ARG A 101 -22.07 11.17 -2.93
CA ARG A 101 -20.75 11.02 -2.29
C ARG A 101 -19.80 10.20 -3.16
N ALA A 102 -20.28 9.08 -3.69
CA ALA A 102 -19.55 8.25 -4.65
C ALA A 102 -19.18 9.06 -5.91
N ALA A 103 -20.14 9.71 -6.55
CA ALA A 103 -19.92 10.51 -7.76
C ALA A 103 -18.94 11.69 -7.53
N ALA A 104 -18.86 12.23 -6.31
CA ALA A 104 -17.93 13.31 -5.96
C ALA A 104 -16.46 12.85 -5.77
N MET A 105 -16.17 11.54 -5.72
CA MET A 105 -14.81 11.05 -5.47
C MET A 105 -13.80 11.50 -6.55
N PRO A 106 -12.54 11.81 -6.18
CA PRO A 106 -11.49 12.17 -7.12
C PRO A 106 -11.04 10.96 -7.97
N PRO A 107 -10.44 11.19 -9.16
CA PRO A 107 -9.91 10.12 -10.01
C PRO A 107 -8.81 9.27 -9.34
N SER A 108 -8.54 8.02 -9.74
CA SER A 108 -9.23 7.22 -10.76
C SER A 108 -10.69 6.98 -10.38
N LYS A 109 -11.59 7.15 -11.35
CA LYS A 109 -13.05 6.99 -11.20
C LYS A 109 -13.67 6.51 -12.51
N MET A 110 -14.93 6.11 -12.49
CA MET A 110 -15.74 5.86 -13.68
C MET A 110 -16.50 7.12 -14.15
N GLY A 111 -16.91 7.97 -13.21
CA GLY A 111 -17.70 9.17 -13.50
C GLY A 111 -19.18 8.89 -13.75
N PHE A 112 -19.73 7.83 -13.16
CA PHE A 112 -21.16 7.56 -13.19
C PHE A 112 -21.94 8.68 -12.49
N ARG A 113 -23.15 8.96 -12.98
CA ARG A 113 -24.03 9.98 -12.39
C ARG A 113 -24.67 9.41 -11.10
N PRO A 114 -24.99 10.26 -10.11
CA PRO A 114 -25.83 9.82 -8.99
C PRO A 114 -27.12 9.16 -9.48
N GLY A 115 -27.53 8.06 -8.86
CA GLY A 115 -28.67 7.24 -9.28
C GLY A 115 -28.35 6.16 -10.31
N THR A 116 -27.16 6.13 -10.92
CA THR A 116 -26.73 5.00 -11.76
C THR A 116 -26.68 3.72 -10.93
N MET A 117 -27.29 2.63 -11.42
CA MET A 117 -27.24 1.31 -10.78
C MET A 117 -26.14 0.44 -11.41
N VAL A 118 -25.30 -0.17 -10.57
CA VAL A 118 -24.20 -1.05 -10.98
C VAL A 118 -24.29 -2.34 -10.15
N THR A 119 -24.31 -3.51 -10.78
CA THR A 119 -24.32 -4.79 -10.03
C THR A 119 -23.02 -4.94 -9.22
N LEU A 120 -23.08 -5.65 -8.09
CA LEU A 120 -21.88 -5.89 -7.28
C LEU A 120 -20.76 -6.58 -8.09
N ASP A 121 -21.09 -7.59 -8.91
CA ASP A 121 -20.14 -8.21 -9.84
C ASP A 121 -19.43 -7.18 -10.74
N THR A 122 -20.21 -6.33 -11.42
CA THR A 122 -19.67 -5.26 -12.28
C THR A 122 -18.79 -4.30 -11.48
N ALA A 123 -19.21 -3.95 -10.26
CA ALA A 123 -18.45 -3.10 -9.38
C ALA A 123 -17.09 -3.72 -9.00
N LEU A 124 -17.06 -4.99 -8.59
CA LEU A 124 -15.82 -5.70 -8.23
C LEU A 124 -14.85 -5.80 -9.42
N LYS A 125 -15.35 -6.10 -10.62
CA LYS A 125 -14.57 -6.10 -11.86
C LYS A 125 -13.96 -4.72 -12.14
N ILE A 126 -14.74 -3.64 -12.03
CA ILE A 126 -14.24 -2.26 -12.18
C ILE A 126 -13.19 -1.91 -11.13
N LEU A 127 -13.35 -2.37 -9.88
CA LEU A 127 -12.37 -2.13 -8.82
C LEU A 127 -11.02 -2.79 -9.11
N MET A 128 -11.00 -4.01 -9.64
CA MET A 128 -9.74 -4.70 -9.94
C MET A 128 -9.02 -4.11 -11.16
N VAL A 129 -9.75 -3.81 -12.24
CA VAL A 129 -9.15 -3.31 -13.50
C VAL A 129 -8.92 -1.81 -13.47
N LYS A 130 -10.00 -1.01 -13.37
CA LYS A 130 -9.94 0.46 -13.47
C LYS A 130 -9.59 1.16 -12.15
N SER A 131 -9.68 0.45 -11.02
CA SER A 131 -9.32 0.96 -9.70
C SER A 131 -10.12 2.21 -9.28
N ALA A 132 -11.41 2.23 -9.63
CA ALA A 132 -12.27 3.40 -9.52
C ALA A 132 -12.70 3.73 -8.08
N ASN A 133 -12.50 4.97 -7.63
CA ASN A 133 -12.74 5.43 -6.26
C ASN A 133 -14.23 5.67 -5.95
N ASP A 134 -14.99 6.10 -6.96
CA ASP A 134 -16.45 6.25 -6.91
C ASP A 134 -17.15 4.89 -6.74
N VAL A 135 -16.70 3.88 -7.49
CA VAL A 135 -17.20 2.50 -7.35
C VAL A 135 -16.83 1.91 -5.97
N SER A 136 -15.66 2.22 -5.42
CA SER A 136 -15.30 1.79 -4.04
C SER A 136 -16.26 2.33 -2.99
N VAL A 137 -16.67 3.59 -3.11
CA VAL A 137 -17.66 4.19 -2.20
C VAL A 137 -19.06 3.61 -2.45
N THR A 138 -19.42 3.36 -3.71
CA THR A 138 -20.69 2.70 -4.09
C THR A 138 -20.80 1.29 -3.48
N VAL A 139 -19.71 0.50 -3.50
CA VAL A 139 -19.65 -0.81 -2.83
C VAL A 139 -19.78 -0.66 -1.32
N ALA A 140 -19.08 0.30 -0.71
CA ALA A 140 -19.15 0.50 0.74
C ALA A 140 -20.56 0.88 1.24
N GLU A 141 -21.18 1.85 0.57
CA GLU A 141 -22.55 2.30 0.87
C GLU A 141 -23.58 1.19 0.59
N GLY A 142 -23.41 0.42 -0.48
CA GLY A 142 -24.31 -0.69 -0.82
C GLY A 142 -24.18 -1.95 0.06
N VAL A 143 -22.99 -2.25 0.60
CA VAL A 143 -22.74 -3.46 1.42
C VAL A 143 -22.98 -3.22 2.92
N SER A 144 -22.68 -2.02 3.43
CA SER A 144 -22.74 -1.70 4.87
C SER A 144 -23.60 -0.46 5.19
N GLY A 145 -24.30 0.11 4.22
CA GLY A 145 -25.14 1.30 4.40
C GLY A 145 -24.38 2.64 4.46
N SER A 146 -23.11 2.63 4.85
CA SER A 146 -22.23 3.82 4.84
C SER A 146 -20.75 3.48 4.70
N VAL A 147 -19.96 4.47 4.27
CA VAL A 147 -18.49 4.35 4.22
C VAL A 147 -17.89 4.09 5.60
N GLU A 148 -18.47 4.69 6.63
CA GLU A 148 -18.03 4.61 8.03
C GLU A 148 -18.30 3.21 8.60
N ALA A 149 -19.48 2.64 8.35
CA ALA A 149 -19.81 1.28 8.73
C ALA A 149 -18.95 0.26 7.96
N PHE A 150 -18.74 0.49 6.66
CA PHE A 150 -17.86 -0.37 5.86
C PHE A 150 -16.41 -0.32 6.35
N ALA A 151 -15.89 0.86 6.73
CA ALA A 151 -14.56 0.98 7.33
C ALA A 151 -14.45 0.23 8.67
N ALA A 152 -15.51 0.22 9.48
CA ALA A 152 -15.57 -0.62 10.68
C ALA A 152 -15.55 -2.12 10.34
N GLU A 153 -16.30 -2.58 9.33
CA GLU A 153 -16.21 -3.95 8.83
C GLU A 153 -14.80 -4.29 8.30
N MET A 154 -14.16 -3.40 7.52
CA MET A 154 -12.78 -3.58 7.04
C MET A 154 -11.78 -3.78 8.20
N ASN A 155 -11.91 -3.02 9.29
CA ASN A 155 -11.04 -3.13 10.45
C ASN A 155 -11.32 -4.39 11.30
N ALA A 156 -12.60 -4.78 11.45
CA ALA A 156 -12.97 -6.04 12.09
C ALA A 156 -12.42 -7.24 11.30
N THR A 157 -12.51 -7.19 9.97
CA THR A 157 -11.92 -8.18 9.06
C THR A 157 -10.41 -8.19 9.15
N ALA A 158 -9.74 -7.04 9.17
CA ALA A 158 -8.29 -6.94 9.34
C ALA A 158 -7.83 -7.62 10.64
N ALA A 159 -8.51 -7.36 11.76
CA ALA A 159 -8.24 -8.00 13.04
C ALA A 159 -8.46 -9.54 12.97
N ALA A 160 -9.55 -10.00 12.35
CA ALA A 160 -9.84 -11.42 12.17
C ALA A 160 -8.81 -12.15 11.28
N LEU A 161 -8.21 -11.46 10.31
CA LEU A 161 -7.14 -11.96 9.46
C LEU A 161 -5.73 -11.85 10.09
N GLY A 162 -5.61 -11.25 11.29
CA GLY A 162 -4.32 -11.05 11.95
C GLY A 162 -3.46 -9.92 11.33
N MET A 163 -4.08 -9.00 10.60
CA MET A 163 -3.47 -7.81 10.01
C MET A 163 -3.28 -6.73 11.09
N GLN A 164 -2.32 -6.96 11.99
CA GLN A 164 -2.06 -6.15 13.19
C GLN A 164 -1.38 -4.80 12.92
N GLN A 165 -1.07 -4.50 11.65
CA GLN A 165 -0.40 -3.28 11.21
C GLN A 165 -1.21 -2.57 10.12
N SER A 166 -2.53 -2.78 10.12
CA SER A 166 -3.45 -2.20 9.18
C SER A 166 -4.61 -1.50 9.88
N HIS A 167 -4.96 -0.32 9.39
CA HIS A 167 -6.14 0.41 9.79
C HIS A 167 -6.71 1.14 8.57
N PHE A 168 -8.01 0.97 8.35
CA PHE A 168 -8.73 1.45 7.18
C PHE A 168 -9.78 2.47 7.59
N VAL A 169 -9.78 3.65 6.97
CA VAL A 169 -10.81 4.70 7.18
C VAL A 169 -11.75 4.90 5.99
N ASN A 170 -11.43 4.28 4.84
CA ASN A 170 -12.16 4.46 3.58
C ASN A 170 -11.99 3.23 2.67
N PRO A 171 -12.88 2.98 1.69
CA PRO A 171 -12.83 1.81 0.82
C PRO A 171 -11.95 1.97 -0.44
N ASN A 172 -11.24 3.10 -0.60
CA ASN A 172 -10.55 3.42 -1.85
C ASN A 172 -9.04 3.62 -1.68
N GLY A 173 -8.56 3.85 -0.47
CA GLY A 173 -7.16 4.14 -0.16
C GLY A 173 -6.73 5.54 -0.55
N LEU A 174 -7.66 6.51 -0.57
CA LEU A 174 -7.29 7.92 -0.65
C LEU A 174 -6.53 8.34 0.63
N PRO A 175 -5.59 9.32 0.53
CA PRO A 175 -4.70 9.66 1.63
C PRO A 175 -5.43 10.09 2.89
N ASP A 176 -5.07 9.47 4.01
CA ASP A 176 -5.45 9.87 5.36
C ASP A 176 -4.35 9.37 6.32
N PRO A 177 -3.88 10.16 7.31
CA PRO A 177 -2.80 9.76 8.22
C PRO A 177 -3.12 8.50 9.05
N GLN A 178 -4.39 8.20 9.30
CA GLN A 178 -4.84 7.00 10.01
C GLN A 178 -5.02 5.79 9.07
N HIS A 179 -4.84 5.94 7.76
CA HIS A 179 -5.08 4.87 6.79
C HIS A 179 -3.77 4.20 6.35
N TYR A 180 -3.44 3.06 6.96
CA TYR A 180 -2.16 2.37 6.76
C TYR A 180 -2.30 0.85 6.69
N SER A 181 -1.25 0.19 6.19
CA SER A 181 -1.09 -1.26 6.16
C SER A 181 0.41 -1.61 6.15
N SER A 182 0.79 -2.87 5.97
CA SER A 182 2.18 -3.31 5.78
C SER A 182 2.29 -4.36 4.67
N ALA A 183 3.50 -4.67 4.19
CA ALA A 183 3.67 -5.70 3.16
C ALA A 183 3.28 -7.09 3.67
N ARG A 184 3.56 -7.39 4.95
CA ARG A 184 3.05 -8.56 5.69
C ARG A 184 1.53 -8.66 5.62
N ASP A 185 0.84 -7.58 5.99
CA ASP A 185 -0.61 -7.59 6.13
C ASP A 185 -1.33 -7.68 4.78
N LEU A 186 -0.79 -7.01 3.76
CA LEU A 186 -1.28 -7.12 2.39
C LEU A 186 -1.06 -8.53 1.81
N ALA A 187 -0.01 -9.23 2.20
CA ALA A 187 0.20 -10.64 1.84
C ALA A 187 -0.78 -11.57 2.57
N LEU A 188 -1.04 -11.35 3.86
CA LEU A 188 -2.10 -12.05 4.60
C LEU A 188 -3.46 -11.89 3.91
N LEU A 189 -3.83 -10.67 3.51
CA LEU A 189 -5.06 -10.36 2.78
C LEU A 189 -5.11 -11.05 1.40
N ALA A 190 -4.01 -11.02 0.64
CA ALA A 190 -3.90 -11.70 -0.66
C ALA A 190 -4.11 -13.22 -0.55
N ARG A 191 -3.48 -13.85 0.45
CA ARG A 191 -3.71 -15.27 0.78
C ARG A 191 -5.15 -15.52 1.22
N ALA A 192 -5.71 -14.65 2.04
CA ALA A 192 -7.09 -14.78 2.51
C ALA A 192 -8.09 -14.74 1.34
N LEU A 193 -7.92 -13.85 0.36
CA LEU A 193 -8.73 -13.80 -0.86
C LEU A 193 -8.70 -15.13 -1.63
N TYR A 194 -7.51 -15.66 -1.96
CA TYR A 194 -7.39 -16.92 -2.71
C TYR A 194 -7.82 -18.17 -1.92
N VAL A 195 -7.66 -18.20 -0.60
CA VAL A 195 -8.02 -19.35 0.24
C VAL A 195 -9.51 -19.35 0.59
N THR A 196 -10.11 -18.18 0.77
CA THR A 196 -11.50 -18.02 1.22
C THR A 196 -12.49 -17.94 0.07
N PHE A 197 -12.06 -17.40 -1.08
CA PHE A 197 -12.88 -17.18 -2.27
C PHE A 197 -12.16 -17.70 -3.55
N PRO A 198 -11.71 -18.97 -3.60
CA PRO A 198 -11.04 -19.52 -4.79
C PRO A 198 -11.90 -19.44 -6.07
N GLU A 199 -13.23 -19.47 -5.94
CA GLU A 199 -14.22 -19.27 -7.01
C GLU A 199 -14.24 -17.86 -7.61
N HIS A 200 -13.58 -16.88 -6.97
CA HIS A 200 -13.48 -15.49 -7.41
C HIS A 200 -12.03 -15.09 -7.74
N ALA A 201 -11.14 -16.08 -7.93
CA ALA A 201 -9.74 -15.88 -8.29
C ALA A 201 -9.56 -15.23 -9.69
N ASP A 202 -10.54 -15.39 -10.58
CA ASP A 202 -10.58 -14.84 -11.93
C ASP A 202 -10.58 -13.31 -11.96
N LEU A 203 -11.28 -12.66 -11.00
CA LEU A 203 -11.36 -11.20 -10.84
C LEU A 203 -10.00 -10.50 -10.84
N PHE A 204 -8.96 -11.16 -10.33
CA PHE A 204 -7.60 -10.62 -10.22
C PHE A 204 -6.80 -10.71 -11.53
N SER A 205 -7.21 -11.62 -12.42
CA SER A 205 -6.55 -11.90 -13.69
C SER A 205 -7.08 -11.08 -14.88
N ILE A 206 -8.22 -10.39 -14.70
CA ILE A 206 -8.87 -9.61 -15.78
C ILE A 206 -7.92 -8.52 -16.30
N GLY A 207 -7.45 -8.69 -17.54
CA GLY A 207 -6.48 -7.79 -18.15
C GLY A 207 -7.08 -6.53 -18.77
N ALA A 208 -8.35 -6.56 -19.20
CA ALA A 208 -9.09 -5.40 -19.67
C ALA A 208 -10.61 -5.55 -19.46
N LEU A 209 -11.31 -4.43 -19.39
CA LEU A 209 -12.78 -4.34 -19.44
C LEU A 209 -13.22 -3.54 -20.66
N GLU A 210 -14.42 -3.80 -21.16
CA GLU A 210 -15.11 -2.93 -22.12
C GLU A 210 -16.43 -2.43 -21.54
N ILE A 211 -16.70 -1.13 -21.69
CA ILE A 211 -17.99 -0.52 -21.37
C ILE A 211 -18.37 0.51 -22.44
N GLY A 212 -19.54 0.34 -23.07
CA GLY A 212 -20.03 1.28 -24.10
C GLY A 212 -19.02 1.54 -25.22
N GLY A 213 -18.40 0.49 -25.77
CA GLY A 213 -17.37 0.57 -26.81
C GLY A 213 -15.98 1.03 -26.31
N ARG A 214 -15.83 1.36 -25.03
CA ARG A 214 -14.58 1.90 -24.46
C ARG A 214 -13.82 0.83 -23.67
N VAL A 215 -12.65 0.47 -24.17
CA VAL A 215 -11.72 -0.46 -23.50
C VAL A 215 -10.92 0.22 -22.41
N MET A 216 -10.76 -0.46 -21.27
CA MET A 216 -9.98 -0.04 -20.11
C MET A 216 -9.02 -1.16 -19.70
N ALA A 217 -7.73 -0.95 -19.94
CA ALA A 217 -6.69 -1.90 -19.53
C ALA A 217 -6.45 -1.90 -18.01
N ASN A 218 -6.00 -3.04 -17.49
CA ASN A 218 -5.55 -3.19 -16.11
C ASN A 218 -4.22 -2.44 -15.90
N HIS A 219 -4.03 -1.91 -14.69
CA HIS A 219 -2.81 -1.18 -14.28
C HIS A 219 -1.65 -2.12 -13.86
N ASN A 220 -1.90 -3.43 -13.80
CA ASN A 220 -0.92 -4.44 -13.39
C ASN A 220 -0.04 -4.89 -14.58
N ASN A 221 1.04 -4.14 -14.82
CA ASN A 221 2.05 -4.40 -15.86
C ASN A 221 2.85 -5.72 -15.72
N LEU A 222 2.40 -6.66 -14.89
CA LEU A 222 2.90 -8.04 -14.84
C LEU A 222 1.98 -9.02 -15.59
N LEU A 223 0.66 -8.74 -15.66
CA LEU A 223 -0.32 -9.63 -16.32
C LEU A 223 0.08 -9.87 -17.77
N GLY A 224 0.16 -11.15 -18.15
CA GLY A 224 0.59 -11.62 -19.49
C GLY A 224 1.99 -11.18 -19.95
N ARG A 225 2.78 -10.53 -19.10
CA ARG A 225 4.21 -10.22 -19.34
C ARG A 225 5.14 -11.10 -18.52
N TYR A 226 4.72 -11.50 -17.32
CA TYR A 226 5.41 -12.49 -16.50
C TYR A 226 4.67 -13.84 -16.53
N PRO A 227 5.35 -14.98 -16.79
CA PRO A 227 4.70 -16.29 -16.90
C PRO A 227 3.95 -16.70 -15.62
N GLY A 228 2.67 -17.00 -15.77
CA GLY A 228 1.81 -17.46 -14.68
C GLY A 228 1.29 -16.36 -13.76
N VAL A 229 1.53 -15.06 -14.01
CA VAL A 229 0.91 -13.99 -13.21
C VAL A 229 -0.60 -13.96 -13.42
N ASP A 230 -1.31 -14.05 -12.29
CA ASP A 230 -2.77 -14.18 -12.22
C ASP A 230 -3.42 -13.19 -11.23
N GLY A 231 -2.66 -12.19 -10.80
CA GLY A 231 -3.15 -11.15 -9.90
C GLY A 231 -2.09 -10.13 -9.47
N MET A 232 -2.42 -9.16 -8.61
CA MET A 232 -3.78 -8.85 -8.13
C MET A 232 -4.12 -7.37 -8.31
N LYS A 233 -3.39 -6.47 -7.65
CA LYS A 233 -3.77 -5.06 -7.57
C LYS A 233 -2.58 -4.13 -7.44
N THR A 234 -2.69 -2.96 -8.06
CA THR A 234 -1.73 -1.86 -7.93
C THR A 234 -2.28 -0.71 -7.08
N GLY A 235 -1.38 0.07 -6.49
CA GLY A 235 -1.68 1.31 -5.77
C GLY A 235 -0.71 2.43 -6.16
N PHE A 236 -1.17 3.67 -6.15
CA PHE A 236 -0.32 4.85 -6.26
C PHE A 236 -0.97 6.05 -5.58
N THR A 237 -0.18 6.74 -4.75
CA THR A 237 -0.33 8.17 -4.43
C THR A 237 1.10 8.73 -4.30
N CYS A 238 1.25 10.06 -4.29
CA CYS A 238 2.57 10.67 -4.07
C CYS A 238 3.21 10.20 -2.74
N ALA A 239 2.44 10.16 -1.65
CA ALA A 239 2.92 9.70 -0.35
C ALA A 239 3.23 8.20 -0.29
N ALA A 240 2.49 7.38 -1.04
CA ALA A 240 2.59 5.92 -0.99
C ALA A 240 3.64 5.32 -1.93
N GLY A 241 4.11 6.05 -2.95
CA GLY A 241 4.89 5.45 -4.03
C GLY A 241 4.06 4.58 -4.98
N PHE A 242 4.73 3.87 -5.88
CA PHE A 242 4.12 2.92 -6.82
C PHE A 242 4.11 1.52 -6.21
N ASN A 243 2.92 1.04 -5.84
CA ASN A 243 2.73 -0.19 -5.08
C ASN A 243 2.09 -1.28 -5.95
N VAL A 244 2.34 -2.56 -5.61
CA VAL A 244 1.66 -3.73 -6.18
C VAL A 244 1.59 -4.88 -5.18
N VAL A 245 0.45 -5.56 -5.14
CA VAL A 245 0.30 -6.93 -4.69
C VAL A 245 0.10 -7.76 -5.94
N ALA A 246 1.02 -8.68 -6.20
CA ALA A 246 1.01 -9.56 -7.35
C ALA A 246 0.96 -11.03 -6.92
N SER A 247 0.42 -11.88 -7.77
CA SER A 247 0.48 -13.34 -7.61
C SER A 247 0.88 -14.00 -8.91
N ALA A 248 1.60 -15.13 -8.80
CA ALA A 248 2.00 -15.94 -9.93
C ALA A 248 1.89 -17.43 -9.58
N THR A 249 1.50 -18.25 -10.56
CA THR A 249 1.40 -19.70 -10.42
C THR A 249 2.27 -20.40 -11.47
N GLN A 250 3.24 -21.22 -11.04
CA GLN A 250 4.06 -22.05 -11.92
C GLN A 250 4.24 -23.44 -11.30
N GLY A 251 4.14 -24.51 -12.11
CA GLY A 251 4.31 -25.89 -11.63
C GLY A 251 3.33 -26.30 -10.50
N GLY A 252 2.13 -25.71 -10.46
CA GLY A 252 1.16 -25.91 -9.37
C GLY A 252 1.44 -25.13 -8.08
N ARG A 253 2.58 -24.42 -7.99
CA ARG A 253 2.94 -23.58 -6.84
C ARG A 253 2.54 -22.14 -7.09
N LYS A 254 1.80 -21.53 -6.16
CA LYS A 254 1.39 -20.12 -6.21
C LYS A 254 2.19 -19.28 -5.21
N LEU A 255 2.81 -18.21 -5.70
CA LEU A 255 3.53 -17.22 -4.91
C LEU A 255 2.78 -15.89 -4.90
N VAL A 256 2.94 -15.12 -3.81
CA VAL A 256 2.45 -13.74 -3.68
C VAL A 256 3.64 -12.83 -3.41
N ALA A 257 3.78 -11.77 -4.21
CA ALA A 257 4.78 -10.72 -4.05
C ALA A 257 4.09 -9.39 -3.71
N VAL A 258 4.54 -8.72 -2.65
CA VAL A 258 4.09 -7.37 -2.27
C VAL A 258 5.27 -6.42 -2.36
N ILE A 259 5.11 -5.32 -3.10
CA ILE A 259 6.13 -4.29 -3.31
C ILE A 259 5.49 -2.93 -3.03
N LEU A 260 6.06 -2.18 -2.10
CA LEU A 260 5.63 -0.84 -1.69
C LEU A 260 6.72 0.20 -1.98
N GLY A 261 6.33 1.45 -2.22
CA GLY A 261 7.26 2.58 -2.27
C GLY A 261 8.13 2.73 -3.51
N ALA A 262 7.90 1.96 -4.59
CA ALA A 262 8.73 2.09 -5.79
C ALA A 262 8.59 3.49 -6.42
N PRO A 263 9.66 4.07 -7.00
CA PRO A 263 9.65 5.43 -7.52
C PRO A 263 8.95 5.58 -8.89
N ASN A 264 8.75 4.47 -9.61
CA ASN A 264 7.99 4.42 -10.86
C ASN A 264 7.46 3.00 -11.15
N VAL A 265 6.55 2.90 -12.14
CA VAL A 265 5.90 1.65 -12.57
C VAL A 265 6.89 0.60 -13.10
N ALA A 266 7.92 1.01 -13.84
CA ALA A 266 8.87 0.08 -14.44
C ALA A 266 9.69 -0.64 -13.36
N LEU A 267 10.28 0.10 -12.42
CA LEU A 267 11.11 -0.47 -11.37
C LEU A 267 10.29 -1.34 -10.40
N ARG A 268 9.05 -0.93 -10.08
CA ARG A 268 8.09 -1.78 -9.35
C ARG A 268 7.88 -3.13 -10.04
N THR A 269 7.73 -3.11 -11.37
CA THR A 269 7.47 -4.31 -12.19
C THR A 269 8.70 -5.21 -12.26
N VAL A 270 9.90 -4.63 -12.37
CA VAL A 270 11.18 -5.37 -12.29
C VAL A 270 11.36 -6.02 -10.91
N LYS A 271 11.15 -5.28 -9.80
CA LYS A 271 11.27 -5.83 -8.43
C LYS A 271 10.35 -7.02 -8.21
N ALA A 272 9.09 -6.91 -8.64
CA ALA A 272 8.12 -7.99 -8.52
C ALA A 272 8.47 -9.23 -9.37
N ALA A 273 8.93 -9.02 -10.61
CA ALA A 273 9.43 -10.11 -11.45
C ALA A 273 10.66 -10.78 -10.83
N ALA A 274 11.59 -10.01 -10.24
CA ALA A 274 12.81 -10.54 -9.62
C ALA A 274 12.48 -11.42 -8.41
N LEU A 275 11.53 -11.01 -7.56
CA LEU A 275 11.06 -11.84 -6.46
C LEU A 275 10.41 -13.14 -6.94
N PHE A 276 9.55 -13.10 -7.96
CA PHE A 276 8.99 -14.34 -8.52
C PHE A 276 10.07 -15.25 -9.12
N ASP A 277 11.00 -14.72 -9.90
CA ASP A 277 12.10 -15.48 -10.49
C ASP A 277 12.93 -16.20 -9.41
N ARG A 278 13.31 -15.49 -8.33
CA ARG A 278 14.03 -16.09 -7.19
C ARG A 278 13.22 -17.18 -6.48
N GLY A 279 11.93 -16.94 -6.27
CA GLY A 279 11.03 -17.86 -5.58
C GLY A 279 10.77 -19.15 -6.35
N PHE A 280 10.62 -19.07 -7.68
CA PHE A 280 10.46 -20.24 -8.55
C PHE A 280 11.78 -20.95 -8.85
N ALA A 281 12.90 -20.23 -8.95
CA ALA A 281 14.23 -20.82 -9.03
C ALA A 281 14.70 -21.50 -7.73
N GLY A 282 13.99 -21.33 -6.62
CA GLY A 282 14.34 -21.93 -5.32
C GLY A 282 15.55 -21.29 -4.64
N ILE A 283 15.94 -20.08 -5.05
CA ILE A 283 17.03 -19.30 -4.44
C ILE A 283 16.64 -18.92 -3.00
N ASP A 284 15.42 -18.42 -2.84
CA ASP A 284 14.87 -18.01 -1.56
C ASP A 284 14.21 -19.19 -0.85
N ARG A 285 14.68 -19.49 0.37
CA ARG A 285 14.19 -20.61 1.19
C ARG A 285 13.14 -20.12 2.21
N PRO A 286 12.12 -20.95 2.53
CA PRO A 286 11.20 -20.67 3.62
C PRO A 286 11.92 -20.32 4.93
N SER A 287 11.67 -19.14 5.47
CA SER A 287 12.26 -18.67 6.73
C SER A 287 11.30 -18.89 7.90
N ILE A 288 10.16 -18.18 7.88
CA ILE A 288 9.11 -18.21 8.91
C ILE A 288 7.73 -18.06 8.29
N GLN A 289 6.69 -18.31 9.08
CA GLN A 289 5.31 -17.99 8.70
C GLN A 289 5.08 -16.48 8.66
N VAL A 290 4.36 -15.97 7.64
CA VAL A 290 4.08 -14.53 7.48
C VAL A 290 3.39 -13.93 8.72
N ALA A 291 2.53 -14.70 9.37
CA ALA A 291 1.84 -14.30 10.59
C ALA A 291 2.80 -14.09 11.78
N ALA A 292 3.98 -14.74 11.77
CA ALA A 292 4.99 -14.72 12.83
C ALA A 292 6.10 -13.67 12.61
N LEU A 293 6.06 -12.88 11.52
CA LEU A 293 6.98 -11.76 11.33
C LEU A 293 6.90 -10.75 12.50
N PRO A 294 8.04 -10.25 13.01
CA PRO A 294 8.06 -9.32 14.13
C PRO A 294 7.47 -7.97 13.71
N LEU A 295 6.47 -7.50 14.46
CA LEU A 295 5.77 -6.25 14.15
C LEU A 295 6.66 -5.04 14.47
N GLN A 296 6.60 -4.04 13.60
CA GLN A 296 7.26 -2.75 13.78
C GLN A 296 6.22 -1.65 14.00
N GLY A 297 6.51 -0.72 14.90
CA GLY A 297 5.73 0.50 15.08
C GLY A 297 6.25 1.64 14.22
N GLY A 298 5.46 2.71 14.13
CA GLY A 298 5.82 3.93 13.40
C GLY A 298 4.63 4.55 12.67
N ALA A 299 4.82 5.75 12.14
CA ALA A 299 3.91 6.33 11.16
C ALA A 299 4.38 5.94 9.74
N PRO A 300 3.47 5.79 8.76
CA PRO A 300 3.86 5.65 7.37
C PRO A 300 4.66 6.86 6.86
N PRO A 301 5.71 6.64 6.04
CA PRO A 301 6.48 7.73 5.44
C PRO A 301 5.70 8.44 4.31
N ASP A 302 5.94 9.76 4.14
CA ASP A 302 5.42 10.55 3.00
C ASP A 302 6.46 10.66 1.89
N ASN A 303 6.36 9.75 0.92
CA ASN A 303 7.21 9.71 -0.26
C ASN A 303 6.92 10.83 -1.29
N GLY A 304 6.05 11.81 -0.97
CA GLY A 304 5.64 12.84 -1.93
C GLY A 304 6.79 13.68 -2.48
N ALA A 305 7.85 13.86 -1.70
CA ALA A 305 9.09 14.49 -2.17
C ALA A 305 9.84 13.62 -3.18
N SER A 306 10.14 12.37 -2.81
CA SER A 306 10.94 11.42 -3.59
C SER A 306 10.23 10.87 -4.83
N VAL A 307 8.89 10.82 -4.83
CA VAL A 307 8.10 10.21 -5.90
C VAL A 307 7.38 11.22 -6.78
N CYS A 308 7.02 12.40 -6.29
CA CYS A 308 6.30 13.41 -7.09
C CYS A 308 7.08 14.71 -7.35
N ARG A 309 8.17 15.00 -6.63
CA ARG A 309 8.95 16.23 -6.81
C ARG A 309 10.37 16.00 -7.32
N SER A 310 11.12 15.04 -6.77
CA SER A 310 12.50 14.74 -7.17
C SER A 310 12.79 13.24 -7.14
N ARG A 311 12.67 12.58 -8.31
CA ARG A 311 12.79 11.13 -8.45
C ARG A 311 14.21 10.57 -8.54
N GLY A 312 15.20 11.41 -8.86
CA GLY A 312 16.54 10.95 -9.27
C GLY A 312 17.21 10.04 -8.23
N ALA A 313 17.37 10.51 -7.00
CA ALA A 313 18.00 9.74 -5.93
C ALA A 313 17.22 8.46 -5.57
N ALA A 314 15.89 8.53 -5.53
CA ALA A 314 15.03 7.38 -5.25
C ALA A 314 15.12 6.30 -6.35
N MET A 315 15.21 6.71 -7.63
CA MET A 315 15.42 5.79 -8.74
C MET A 315 16.79 5.10 -8.70
N VAL A 316 17.86 5.83 -8.36
CA VAL A 316 19.20 5.24 -8.22
C VAL A 316 19.26 4.23 -7.07
N ALA A 317 18.70 4.59 -5.90
CA ALA A 317 18.68 3.68 -4.75
C ALA A 317 17.86 2.40 -5.02
N PHE A 318 16.68 2.54 -5.63
CA PHE A 318 15.81 1.41 -5.95
C PHE A 318 16.39 0.53 -7.09
N ASN A 319 17.11 1.11 -8.05
CA ASN A 319 17.85 0.33 -9.06
C ASN A 319 18.94 -0.52 -8.41
N ALA A 320 19.77 0.07 -7.54
CA ALA A 320 20.82 -0.66 -6.83
C ALA A 320 20.25 -1.79 -5.94
N GLU A 321 19.01 -1.65 -5.46
CA GLU A 321 18.30 -2.72 -4.77
C GLU A 321 17.86 -3.85 -5.72
N ASN A 322 17.26 -3.49 -6.87
CA ASN A 322 16.89 -4.45 -7.92
C ASN A 322 18.12 -5.23 -8.44
N GLU A 323 19.26 -4.57 -8.66
CA GLU A 323 20.51 -5.20 -9.07
C GLU A 323 20.98 -6.25 -8.04
N ARG A 324 20.87 -5.96 -6.73
CA ARG A 324 21.17 -6.94 -5.67
C ARG A 324 20.20 -8.10 -5.63
N LEU A 325 18.92 -7.89 -5.96
CA LEU A 325 17.93 -8.96 -6.07
C LEU A 325 18.21 -9.86 -7.29
N LEU A 326 18.70 -9.30 -8.38
CA LEU A 326 19.01 -10.00 -9.64
C LEU A 326 20.35 -10.76 -9.59
N ALA A 327 21.37 -10.26 -8.89
CA ALA A 327 22.71 -10.85 -8.92
C ALA A 327 22.77 -12.37 -8.63
N PRO A 328 22.00 -12.95 -7.68
CA PRO A 328 21.96 -14.41 -7.47
C PRO A 328 21.30 -15.18 -8.61
N LEU A 329 20.31 -14.59 -9.29
CA LEU A 329 19.68 -15.18 -10.48
C LEU A 329 20.66 -15.23 -11.65
N GLU A 330 21.35 -14.11 -11.91
CA GLU A 330 22.36 -14.02 -12.97
C GLU A 330 23.53 -14.98 -12.71
N ALA A 331 23.97 -15.12 -11.45
CA ALA A 331 24.97 -16.10 -11.07
C ALA A 331 24.53 -17.55 -11.33
N ALA A 332 23.28 -17.91 -10.97
CA ALA A 332 22.72 -19.24 -11.24
C ALA A 332 22.57 -19.51 -12.75
N THR A 333 22.10 -18.52 -13.52
CA THR A 333 22.01 -18.56 -14.98
C THR A 333 23.38 -18.80 -15.62
N ASN A 334 24.41 -18.07 -15.19
CA ASN A 334 25.78 -18.20 -15.72
C ASN A 334 26.41 -19.56 -15.37
N GLN A 335 26.13 -20.11 -14.18
CA GLN A 335 26.57 -21.46 -13.81
C GLN A 335 25.91 -22.54 -14.70
N ALA A 336 24.60 -22.45 -14.92
CA ALA A 336 23.88 -23.38 -15.80
C ALA A 336 24.36 -23.32 -17.25
N PHE A 337 24.69 -22.12 -17.75
CA PHE A 337 25.30 -21.94 -19.07
C PHE A 337 26.70 -22.57 -19.15
N SER A 338 27.54 -22.35 -18.13
CA SER A 338 28.89 -22.92 -18.04
C SER A 338 28.88 -24.45 -18.01
N SER A 339 27.97 -25.08 -17.26
CA SER A 339 27.82 -26.54 -17.24
C SER A 339 27.29 -27.14 -18.55
N THR A 340 26.80 -26.31 -19.48
CA THR A 340 26.25 -26.75 -20.78
C THR A 340 27.25 -26.59 -21.94
N GLN A 341 28.51 -26.18 -21.67
CA GLN A 341 29.56 -26.00 -22.68
C GLN A 341 30.03 -27.29 -23.41
N GLY A 342 29.36 -28.43 -23.19
CA GLY A 342 29.56 -29.67 -23.96
C GLY A 342 28.68 -29.81 -25.22
N SER A 343 27.67 -28.96 -25.43
CA SER A 343 26.73 -29.09 -26.56
C SER A 343 26.60 -27.81 -27.38
N SER A 344 27.20 -27.82 -28.58
CA SER A 344 27.34 -26.67 -29.47
C SER A 344 26.05 -26.27 -30.22
N PHE A 345 25.09 -25.64 -29.54
CA PHE A 345 23.93 -25.02 -30.19
C PHE A 345 23.65 -23.62 -29.61
N TYR A 346 24.11 -22.58 -30.32
CA TYR A 346 23.80 -21.17 -30.05
C TYR A 346 22.39 -20.81 -30.54
N ASP A 347 21.36 -21.42 -29.96
CA ASP A 347 19.98 -20.97 -30.17
C ASP A 347 19.67 -19.77 -29.26
N SER A 348 19.51 -18.59 -29.86
CA SER A 348 19.10 -17.38 -29.14
C SER A 348 17.72 -17.52 -28.48
N SER A 349 16.85 -18.40 -29.00
CA SER A 349 15.57 -18.75 -28.38
C SER A 349 15.76 -19.56 -27.09
N ALA A 350 16.82 -20.37 -26.98
CA ALA A 350 17.16 -21.09 -25.75
C ALA A 350 17.71 -20.13 -24.68
N LEU A 351 18.60 -19.21 -25.06
CA LEU A 351 19.10 -18.17 -24.13
C LEU A 351 17.98 -17.29 -23.58
N SER A 352 16.97 -16.95 -24.41
CA SER A 352 15.78 -16.20 -23.94
C SER A 352 14.93 -16.96 -22.92
N ARG A 353 15.00 -18.29 -22.90
CA ARG A 353 14.32 -19.17 -21.94
C ARG A 353 15.13 -19.40 -20.65
N ILE A 354 16.43 -19.09 -20.67
CA ILE A 354 17.37 -19.26 -19.55
C ILE A 354 17.57 -17.95 -18.76
N SER A 355 17.43 -16.79 -19.40
CA SER A 355 17.53 -15.49 -18.70
C SER A 355 16.28 -15.20 -17.84
N PRO A 356 16.46 -14.74 -16.57
CA PRO A 356 15.36 -14.40 -15.68
C PRO A 356 14.40 -13.39 -16.31
N MET A 357 13.09 -13.55 -16.11
CA MET A 357 12.10 -12.65 -16.70
C MET A 357 12.30 -11.20 -16.26
N ALA A 358 12.74 -10.97 -15.03
CA ALA A 358 12.94 -9.64 -14.46
C ALA A 358 13.95 -8.76 -15.22
N THR A 359 14.98 -9.35 -15.84
CA THR A 359 15.98 -8.60 -16.63
C THR A 359 15.38 -8.05 -17.93
N ARG A 360 14.40 -8.77 -18.50
CA ARG A 360 13.80 -8.48 -19.82
C ARG A 360 12.36 -8.02 -19.78
N ILE A 361 11.68 -8.04 -18.63
CA ILE A 361 10.24 -7.74 -18.53
C ILE A 361 9.91 -6.33 -19.04
N ALA A 362 10.81 -5.36 -18.87
CA ALA A 362 10.65 -4.01 -19.39
C ALA A 362 10.56 -3.97 -20.94
N LEU A 363 11.23 -4.89 -21.63
CA LEU A 363 11.26 -5.02 -23.10
C LEU A 363 10.07 -5.83 -23.65
N VAL A 364 9.43 -6.66 -22.83
CA VAL A 364 8.21 -7.38 -23.23
C VAL A 364 7.08 -6.36 -23.38
N PRO A 365 6.42 -6.23 -24.54
CA PRO A 365 5.29 -5.31 -24.70
C PRO A 365 4.10 -5.75 -23.83
N PRO A 366 3.22 -4.82 -23.41
CA PRO A 366 1.93 -5.20 -22.83
C PRO A 366 1.12 -6.05 -23.81
N PRO A 367 0.51 -7.17 -23.38
CA PRO A 367 -0.36 -7.96 -24.23
C PRO A 367 -1.67 -7.22 -24.50
N ASN A 368 -2.25 -7.47 -25.67
CA ASN A 368 -3.62 -7.08 -25.96
C ASN A 368 -4.55 -8.14 -25.34
N PHE A 369 -5.22 -7.79 -24.25
CA PHE A 369 -6.25 -8.64 -23.66
C PHE A 369 -7.56 -8.52 -24.43
N GLU A 370 -8.24 -9.65 -24.61
CA GLU A 370 -9.68 -9.64 -24.91
C GLU A 370 -10.40 -8.98 -23.72
N PRO A 371 -11.14 -7.88 -23.93
CA PRO A 371 -11.74 -7.13 -22.84
C PRO A 371 -13.02 -7.82 -22.36
N VAL A 372 -13.16 -7.99 -21.04
CA VAL A 372 -14.39 -8.53 -20.47
C VAL A 372 -15.50 -7.47 -20.57
N PRO A 373 -16.61 -7.73 -21.28
CA PRO A 373 -17.67 -6.76 -21.45
C PRO A 373 -18.46 -6.60 -20.14
N ILE A 374 -18.68 -5.36 -19.73
CA ILE A 374 -19.57 -5.02 -18.61
C ILE A 374 -20.71 -4.13 -19.09
N ARG A 375 -21.90 -4.32 -18.51
CA ARG A 375 -23.12 -3.58 -18.86
C ARG A 375 -23.63 -2.84 -17.64
N ILE A 376 -24.03 -1.59 -17.85
CA ILE A 376 -24.62 -0.72 -16.84
C ILE A 376 -25.88 -0.11 -17.45
N ALA A 377 -27.01 -0.23 -16.76
CA ALA A 377 -28.28 0.25 -17.27
C ALA A 377 -28.23 1.77 -17.51
N GLY A 378 -28.58 2.20 -18.73
CA GLY A 378 -28.54 3.60 -19.14
C GLY A 378 -27.15 4.20 -19.40
N TYR A 379 -26.06 3.42 -19.36
CA TYR A 379 -24.71 3.92 -19.68
C TYR A 379 -24.39 3.77 -21.18
N ALA A 380 -24.56 4.85 -21.94
CA ALA A 380 -24.31 4.91 -23.39
C ALA A 380 -22.83 5.15 -23.78
N GLY A 381 -21.89 5.07 -22.84
CA GLY A 381 -20.49 5.44 -23.07
C GLY A 381 -20.22 6.94 -22.89
N ALA A 382 -19.02 7.39 -23.29
CA ALA A 382 -18.67 8.82 -23.28
C ALA A 382 -19.15 9.55 -24.55
N ASP A 383 -19.38 8.80 -25.63
CA ASP A 383 -19.58 9.32 -26.99
C ASP A 383 -21.02 9.05 -27.50
N GLY A 384 -21.84 8.33 -26.72
CA GLY A 384 -23.22 7.97 -27.06
C GLY A 384 -24.25 8.89 -26.43
N ALA A 385 -25.17 9.40 -27.24
CA ALA A 385 -26.31 10.19 -26.80
C ALA A 385 -27.18 9.41 -25.80
N THR A 386 -27.81 10.14 -24.87
CA THR A 386 -28.80 9.57 -23.95
C THR A 386 -30.03 9.07 -24.70
N GLU A 387 -30.21 7.75 -24.80
CA GLU A 387 -31.56 7.18 -24.96
C GLU A 387 -32.31 7.35 -23.64
N SER A 388 -32.86 8.55 -23.42
CA SER A 388 -33.78 8.83 -22.34
C SER A 388 -35.13 8.16 -22.64
N ARG A 389 -35.36 6.97 -22.09
CA ARG A 389 -36.73 6.61 -21.71
C ARG A 389 -37.05 7.37 -20.43
N GLY A 390 -37.80 8.45 -20.60
CA GLY A 390 -38.29 9.27 -19.49
C GLY A 390 -39.19 8.45 -18.57
N GLY A 391 -38.93 8.57 -17.28
CA GLY A 391 -39.80 8.19 -16.18
C GLY A 391 -39.47 9.15 -15.04
N ASP A 392 -40.47 9.87 -14.55
CA ASP A 392 -40.27 10.98 -13.63
C ASP A 392 -39.67 10.51 -12.30
N ALA A 393 -38.60 11.18 -11.87
CA ALA A 393 -37.84 10.82 -10.68
C ALA A 393 -38.35 11.56 -9.43
N ASP A 394 -39.62 11.34 -9.09
CA ASP A 394 -40.28 11.84 -7.87
C ASP A 394 -41.08 10.72 -7.17
N GLU A 395 -40.45 9.57 -6.92
CA GLU A 395 -40.99 8.55 -6.00
C GLU A 395 -39.84 7.82 -5.27
N GLU A 396 -39.88 7.80 -3.92
CA GLU A 396 -38.92 7.02 -3.13
C GLU A 396 -39.27 5.53 -3.21
N PRO A 397 -38.31 4.63 -3.53
CA PRO A 397 -38.59 3.20 -3.55
C PRO A 397 -38.77 2.68 -2.12
N ALA A 398 -39.99 2.26 -1.81
CA ALA A 398 -40.34 1.65 -0.53
C ALA A 398 -39.48 0.40 -0.23
N SER A 399 -39.23 0.16 1.07
CA SER A 399 -38.41 -0.94 1.56
C SER A 399 -38.99 -2.32 1.23
N VAL A 400 -38.38 -3.03 0.28
CA VAL A 400 -38.75 -4.42 -0.05
C VAL A 400 -37.96 -5.39 0.84
N SER A 401 -38.61 -5.89 1.88
CA SER A 401 -38.10 -7.01 2.68
C SER A 401 -38.36 -8.34 1.94
N ALA A 402 -37.32 -9.18 1.79
CA ALA A 402 -37.44 -10.50 1.18
C ALA A 402 -36.97 -11.60 2.15
N PHE A 403 -37.88 -12.50 2.49
CA PHE A 403 -37.66 -13.64 3.37
C PHE A 403 -37.17 -14.88 2.57
N ALA A 404 -36.36 -15.73 3.20
CA ALA A 404 -35.71 -16.90 2.60
C ALA A 404 -36.61 -18.18 2.65
N PRO A 405 -36.09 -19.39 2.36
CA PRO A 405 -35.64 -19.88 1.04
C PRO A 405 -36.34 -21.20 0.64
N LYS A 406 -36.06 -21.73 -0.56
CA LYS A 406 -36.17 -23.18 -0.85
C LYS A 406 -34.99 -23.73 -1.65
N THR A 407 -34.73 -25.01 -1.43
CA THR A 407 -33.50 -25.76 -1.73
C THR A 407 -33.45 -26.39 -3.11
N GLY A 408 -32.24 -26.49 -3.68
CA GLY A 408 -31.92 -27.39 -4.80
C GLY A 408 -30.41 -27.58 -4.91
N ALA A 409 -29.91 -28.82 -4.80
CA ALA A 409 -28.49 -29.13 -4.75
C ALA A 409 -27.99 -29.74 -6.07
N ILE A 410 -26.78 -29.39 -6.49
CA ILE A 410 -25.98 -30.13 -7.48
C ILE A 410 -24.52 -30.17 -7.00
N ALA A 411 -23.86 -31.30 -7.19
CA ALA A 411 -22.49 -31.56 -6.74
C ALA A 411 -21.49 -31.64 -7.90
N GLY A 412 -20.18 -31.54 -7.60
CA GLY A 412 -19.14 -32.12 -8.44
C GLY A 412 -18.03 -31.20 -8.98
N ALA A 413 -17.21 -30.62 -8.10
CA ALA A 413 -15.87 -30.13 -8.46
C ALA A 413 -14.88 -30.47 -7.33
N ALA A 414 -13.64 -30.85 -7.70
CA ALA A 414 -12.67 -31.41 -6.76
C ALA A 414 -12.24 -30.39 -5.70
N LYS A 415 -12.60 -30.65 -4.45
CA LYS A 415 -12.40 -29.76 -3.30
C LYS A 415 -11.00 -29.96 -2.71
N LEU A 416 -10.18 -28.90 -2.69
CA LEU A 416 -8.96 -28.86 -1.88
C LEU A 416 -9.34 -29.11 -0.40
N ALA A 417 -8.62 -30.02 0.27
CA ALA A 417 -8.94 -30.41 1.62
C ALA A 417 -8.77 -29.22 2.60
N PRO A 418 -9.72 -28.98 3.52
CA PRO A 418 -9.57 -27.92 4.52
C PRO A 418 -8.45 -28.26 5.51
N ASP A 419 -7.47 -27.37 5.63
CA ASP A 419 -6.35 -27.52 6.57
C ASP A 419 -6.82 -27.26 8.01
N ALA A 420 -6.61 -28.23 8.90
CA ALA A 420 -6.87 -28.13 10.33
C ALA A 420 -5.94 -27.12 11.06
N LYS A 421 -4.99 -26.51 10.35
CA LYS A 421 -4.14 -25.39 10.83
C LYS A 421 -4.58 -24.02 10.33
N ALA A 422 -5.74 -23.90 9.67
CA ALA A 422 -6.41 -22.61 9.51
C ALA A 422 -6.60 -21.96 10.91
N LEU A 423 -6.28 -20.68 11.03
CA LEU A 423 -6.26 -19.97 12.31
C LEU A 423 -7.61 -20.12 13.04
N PRO A 424 -7.63 -20.52 14.32
CA PRO A 424 -8.89 -20.77 15.02
C PRO A 424 -9.68 -19.48 15.20
N MET A 425 -10.83 -19.40 14.53
CA MET A 425 -11.86 -18.39 14.78
C MET A 425 -12.32 -18.49 16.24
N LYS A 426 -11.78 -17.63 17.10
CA LYS A 426 -12.21 -17.51 18.50
C LYS A 426 -13.57 -16.83 18.53
N GLY A 427 -14.63 -17.64 18.50
CA GLY A 427 -16.00 -17.15 18.60
C GLY A 427 -16.24 -16.37 19.89
N ALA A 428 -16.76 -15.14 19.75
CA ALA A 428 -17.31 -14.41 20.87
C ALA A 428 -18.58 -15.13 21.35
N LYS A 429 -18.59 -15.54 22.62
CA LYS A 429 -19.76 -16.22 23.21
C LYS A 429 -20.92 -15.24 23.34
N ALA A 430 -22.02 -15.54 22.65
CA ALA A 430 -23.32 -14.98 23.01
C ALA A 430 -23.79 -15.59 24.34
N ALA A 431 -24.07 -14.76 25.35
CA ALA A 431 -24.77 -15.17 26.56
C ALA A 431 -25.49 -13.97 27.22
N ALA A 432 -26.82 -13.97 27.07
CA ALA A 432 -27.81 -13.40 27.97
C ALA A 432 -27.63 -11.97 28.53
N ARG A 433 -28.44 -11.03 28.00
CA ARG A 433 -29.35 -10.25 28.88
C ARG A 433 -30.58 -9.71 28.14
N GLU A 434 -31.61 -10.54 28.09
CA GLU A 434 -32.98 -10.10 27.82
C GLU A 434 -33.70 -9.92 29.17
N LYS A 435 -34.14 -8.68 29.47
CA LYS A 435 -35.21 -8.29 30.41
C LYS A 435 -35.15 -6.78 30.68
N SER A 436 -36.03 -6.01 30.02
CA SER A 436 -36.91 -4.99 30.63
C SER A 436 -37.37 -3.95 29.59
N ALA A 437 -38.44 -4.26 28.86
CA ALA A 437 -39.19 -3.27 28.08
C ALA A 437 -40.65 -3.26 28.57
N GLN A 438 -40.94 -2.46 29.61
CA GLN A 438 -42.29 -1.99 29.97
C GLN A 438 -42.20 -1.01 31.15
N ARG A 439 -43.12 -0.01 31.16
CA ARG A 439 -43.10 1.25 31.94
C ARG A 439 -42.13 2.31 31.35
N ALA A 440 -42.55 3.54 31.06
CA ALA A 440 -43.88 4.14 31.20
C ALA A 440 -44.17 5.16 30.09
N ALA A 441 -45.41 5.17 29.63
CA ALA A 441 -46.02 6.32 28.96
C ALA A 441 -46.99 7.01 29.93
N THR A 442 -47.34 8.27 29.62
CA THR A 442 -48.31 9.18 30.27
C THR A 442 -47.80 10.12 31.39
N ARG A 443 -48.42 11.32 31.38
CA ARG A 443 -48.33 12.47 32.32
C ARG A 443 -47.12 13.40 32.15
N HIS A 444 -47.26 14.73 32.01
CA HIS A 444 -48.45 15.60 31.85
C HIS A 444 -48.13 16.89 31.04
N ARG A 445 -49.18 17.63 30.64
CA ARG A 445 -49.16 18.94 29.94
C ARG A 445 -49.05 20.14 30.92
N HIS A 446 -49.07 21.36 30.35
CA HIS A 446 -49.26 22.72 30.92
C HIS A 446 -47.95 23.49 31.22
N HIS A 447 -47.74 24.78 30.87
CA HIS A 447 -48.46 25.87 30.14
C HIS A 447 -47.41 26.62 29.25
N GLY A 448 -47.66 27.60 28.35
CA GLY A 448 -48.88 28.24 27.83
C GLY A 448 -48.71 29.76 27.58
N ALA A 449 -48.77 30.22 26.30
CA ALA A 449 -48.83 31.63 25.81
C ALA A 449 -47.60 32.54 26.12
N ALA A 450 -47.28 33.67 25.45
CA ALA A 450 -47.84 34.48 24.34
C ALA A 450 -46.71 35.43 23.81
N ALA A 451 -46.81 36.26 22.74
CA ALA A 451 -47.58 36.31 21.48
C ALA A 451 -47.12 37.54 20.62
N THR A 452 -47.43 37.57 19.30
CA THR A 452 -47.47 38.77 18.39
C THR A 452 -46.19 39.62 18.14
N ALA A 453 -45.94 40.27 16.97
CA ALA A 453 -46.54 40.31 15.62
C ALA A 453 -45.61 41.06 14.61
N SER A 454 -46.10 41.26 13.36
CA SER A 454 -45.73 42.29 12.35
C SER A 454 -44.83 41.96 11.13
N ALA A 455 -45.53 41.58 10.05
CA ALA A 455 -45.44 42.01 8.63
C ALA A 455 -44.24 42.82 8.06
N LYS A 456 -43.60 42.26 6.98
CA LYS A 456 -43.67 42.62 5.52
C LYS A 456 -44.13 44.04 5.07
N PRO A 457 -43.90 44.52 3.80
CA PRO A 457 -43.28 43.89 2.59
C PRO A 457 -42.38 44.82 1.69
N HIS A 458 -42.17 44.42 0.42
CA HIS A 458 -41.61 45.13 -0.79
C HIS A 458 -40.11 44.93 -1.07
N GLY A 459 -39.61 44.90 -2.34
CA GLY A 459 -40.23 45.02 -3.67
C GLY A 459 -39.26 44.66 -4.82
N LYS A 460 -39.75 44.54 -6.07
CA LYS A 460 -39.00 44.05 -7.27
C LYS A 460 -38.08 45.10 -7.91
N ALA A 461 -37.00 44.69 -8.63
CA ALA A 461 -36.85 44.79 -10.11
C ALA A 461 -35.39 44.73 -10.65
N ALA A 462 -35.25 44.13 -11.86
CA ALA A 462 -34.40 44.43 -13.05
C ALA A 462 -33.10 45.32 -13.00
N ALA A 463 -32.20 45.38 -14.00
CA ALA A 463 -31.69 44.44 -15.02
C ALA A 463 -30.58 45.12 -15.88
N ALA A 464 -29.59 44.34 -16.34
CA ALA A 464 -28.80 44.48 -17.59
C ALA A 464 -27.72 45.59 -17.82
N LYS A 465 -26.79 45.24 -18.74
CA LYS A 465 -25.82 46.04 -19.56
C LYS A 465 -24.47 46.44 -18.90
N GLU A 466 -23.32 45.90 -19.34
CA GLU A 466 -22.47 46.24 -20.54
C GLU A 466 -21.52 47.43 -20.27
N ALA A 467 -20.26 47.54 -20.74
CA ALA A 467 -19.29 46.64 -21.42
C ALA A 467 -17.89 47.35 -21.52
N LYS A 468 -16.93 46.76 -22.28
CA LYS A 468 -15.52 47.19 -22.58
C LYS A 468 -14.50 46.97 -21.44
N ILE A 469 -13.37 46.26 -21.59
CA ILE A 469 -12.42 45.93 -22.70
C ILE A 469 -11.43 47.05 -23.07
N ARG A 470 -10.19 46.92 -22.58
CA ARG A 470 -8.86 46.93 -23.27
C ARG A 470 -7.77 46.88 -22.17
N ARG A 471 -6.89 45.87 -22.05
CA ARG A 471 -5.80 45.31 -22.91
C ARG A 471 -4.49 46.12 -22.90
N HIS A 472 -3.37 45.35 -22.85
CA HIS A 472 -1.95 45.72 -22.80
C HIS A 472 -1.43 46.21 -21.41
N GLY A 473 -0.21 45.90 -20.99
CA GLY A 473 0.80 45.01 -21.59
C GLY A 473 2.09 44.88 -20.76
N ALA A 474 2.55 43.62 -20.61
CA ALA A 474 3.93 43.11 -20.51
C ALA A 474 5.13 43.95 -19.98
N ALA A 475 5.76 43.38 -18.94
CA ALA A 475 7.21 43.07 -18.80
C ALA A 475 8.26 44.13 -18.34
N LYS A 476 9.00 43.72 -17.28
CA LYS A 476 10.37 44.12 -16.86
C LYS A 476 10.58 45.60 -16.46
N GLU A 477 11.60 45.99 -15.67
CA GLU A 477 12.88 45.35 -15.29
C GLU A 477 13.30 45.68 -13.83
N GLU A 478 14.58 45.47 -13.49
CA GLU A 478 15.17 45.45 -12.14
C GLU A 478 15.44 46.84 -11.52
N ALA A 479 15.46 46.95 -10.17
CA ALA A 479 16.50 47.65 -9.39
C ALA A 479 16.30 47.51 -7.86
N SER A 480 17.41 47.55 -7.12
CA SER A 480 17.56 47.48 -5.66
C SER A 480 17.54 48.84 -4.94
N VAL A 481 17.28 48.88 -3.62
CA VAL A 481 18.12 49.51 -2.54
C VAL A 481 17.32 49.81 -1.24
N GLU A 482 18.02 49.73 -0.10
CA GLU A 482 17.78 50.29 1.26
C GLU A 482 16.75 49.74 2.27
N THR A 483 17.29 49.46 3.46
CA THR A 483 16.65 49.38 4.79
C THR A 483 17.00 50.63 5.62
N PRO A 484 16.20 50.96 6.66
CA PRO A 484 16.80 51.11 7.99
C PRO A 484 16.01 50.49 9.16
N GLU A 485 16.64 50.52 10.35
CA GLU A 485 16.22 49.96 11.67
C GLU A 485 14.93 50.62 12.25
N ALA A 486 14.18 50.06 13.21
CA ALA A 486 14.58 49.92 14.62
C ALA A 486 13.56 49.19 15.54
N LYS A 487 14.02 48.93 16.78
CA LYS A 487 13.41 48.21 17.94
C LYS A 487 12.42 49.10 18.76
N PRO A 488 11.68 48.64 19.81
CA PRO A 488 12.15 47.72 20.89
C PRO A 488 11.14 46.75 21.56
N ALA A 489 11.68 45.95 22.50
CA ALA A 489 10.96 45.15 23.50
C ALA A 489 10.95 45.86 24.88
N PRO A 490 10.14 45.38 25.85
CA PRO A 490 10.72 44.66 27.02
C PRO A 490 9.83 43.45 27.43
N SER A 491 10.13 42.59 28.42
CA SER A 491 10.90 42.77 29.66
C SER A 491 11.43 41.44 30.24
N HIS A 492 12.47 41.51 31.09
CA HIS A 492 12.98 40.39 31.89
C HIS A 492 12.28 40.29 33.25
N LYS A 493 12.16 39.06 33.78
CA LYS A 493 12.48 38.74 35.18
C LYS A 493 13.04 37.33 35.28
N GLY A 494 14.14 37.18 36.00
CA GLY A 494 14.65 35.89 36.47
C GLY A 494 15.37 36.09 37.80
N LYS A 495 15.45 35.04 38.63
CA LYS A 495 16.43 34.90 39.71
C LYS A 495 16.72 33.41 39.96
N HIS A 496 17.99 33.16 40.24
CA HIS A 496 18.69 32.05 40.91
C HIS A 496 17.85 30.94 41.58
N GLY A 497 18.27 29.68 41.65
CA GLY A 497 19.57 29.08 41.31
C GLY A 497 20.19 28.36 42.51
N ALA A 498 20.46 27.05 42.38
CA ALA A 498 21.27 26.24 43.29
C ALA A 498 21.80 25.00 42.53
N ALA A 499 22.92 24.43 42.97
CA ALA A 499 23.66 23.35 42.30
C ALA A 499 23.66 22.05 43.12
N GLU A 500 24.57 21.11 42.78
CA GLU A 500 24.85 19.81 43.44
C GLU A 500 23.88 18.66 43.06
N ALA A 501 24.32 17.39 42.96
CA ALA A 501 25.66 16.84 42.73
C ALA A 501 25.53 15.39 42.16
N LYS A 502 26.60 14.86 41.53
CA LYS A 502 26.73 13.43 41.20
C LYS A 502 26.95 12.60 42.49
N PRO A 503 26.58 11.31 42.48
CA PRO A 503 27.64 10.31 42.27
C PRO A 503 27.25 9.09 41.42
N ALA A 504 28.25 8.58 40.70
CA ALA A 504 28.46 7.16 40.45
C ALA A 504 29.93 6.89 40.86
N PRO A 505 30.28 5.72 41.42
CA PRO A 505 30.63 4.60 40.53
C PRO A 505 30.35 3.19 41.10
N GLY A 506 30.47 2.17 40.24
CA GLY A 506 30.46 0.77 40.65
C GLY A 506 30.86 -0.18 39.52
N LYS A 507 32.17 -0.48 39.40
CA LYS A 507 32.67 -1.57 38.55
C LYS A 507 32.86 -2.82 39.42
N ALA A 508 32.45 -3.99 38.91
CA ALA A 508 32.97 -5.28 39.32
C ALA A 508 33.10 -6.17 38.07
N ALA A 509 34.10 -7.04 38.04
CA ALA A 509 34.46 -7.83 36.86
C ALA A 509 34.83 -9.27 37.21
N ALA A 510 34.66 -10.15 36.21
CA ALA A 510 35.35 -11.42 36.00
C ALA A 510 35.16 -12.59 36.98
N THR A 511 34.60 -13.69 36.45
CA THR A 511 35.15 -15.08 36.46
C THR A 511 34.36 -15.88 35.41
N LYS A 512 34.91 -16.32 34.27
CA LYS A 512 35.76 -17.51 34.06
C LYS A 512 35.23 -18.81 34.70
N GLY A 513 34.78 -19.72 33.85
CA GLY A 513 34.49 -21.13 34.16
C GLY A 513 34.18 -21.91 32.88
N ALA A 514 35.18 -22.60 32.32
CA ALA A 514 35.03 -23.43 31.11
C ALA A 514 35.86 -24.71 31.25
N GLN A 515 35.17 -25.86 31.25
CA GLN A 515 35.63 -27.26 31.19
C GLN A 515 34.36 -28.14 31.29
N ALA A 516 34.23 -29.35 30.75
CA ALA A 516 34.83 -30.03 29.59
C ALA A 516 33.94 -31.28 29.30
N PRO A 517 33.95 -31.88 28.09
CA PRO A 517 32.99 -32.93 27.72
C PRO A 517 33.52 -34.37 27.92
N ALA A 518 32.64 -35.32 28.25
CA ALA A 518 32.90 -36.76 28.12
C ALA A 518 31.59 -37.56 27.97
N GLY A 519 31.55 -38.52 27.04
CA GLY A 519 30.37 -39.35 26.78
C GLY A 519 30.37 -40.05 25.42
N LYS A 520 31.36 -40.91 25.14
CA LYS A 520 31.43 -41.72 23.91
C LYS A 520 30.48 -42.93 24.00
N GLY A 521 29.83 -43.30 22.88
CA GLY A 521 28.99 -44.49 22.78
C GLY A 521 28.86 -45.06 21.36
N ALA A 522 29.79 -45.94 20.99
CA ALA A 522 29.74 -47.02 20.00
C ALA A 522 29.12 -46.85 18.58
N GLN A 523 30.00 -47.13 17.60
CA GLN A 523 29.76 -47.77 16.28
C GLN A 523 29.02 -49.13 16.39
N ALA A 524 28.47 -49.79 15.34
CA ALA A 524 28.06 -49.43 13.97
C ALA A 524 27.14 -50.57 13.39
N PRO A 525 27.17 -51.06 12.11
CA PRO A 525 25.92 -51.22 11.33
C PRO A 525 25.60 -52.63 10.76
N ALA A 526 24.34 -52.90 10.34
CA ALA A 526 24.03 -54.04 9.46
C ALA A 526 22.67 -53.98 8.71
N GLY A 527 22.70 -54.16 7.38
CA GLY A 527 21.62 -54.74 6.55
C GLY A 527 20.37 -53.88 6.25
N LYS A 528 19.65 -54.06 5.12
CA LYS A 528 19.83 -54.94 3.95
C LYS A 528 19.24 -54.27 2.69
N LYS A 529 19.70 -54.71 1.51
CA LYS A 529 19.11 -54.39 0.20
C LYS A 529 17.70 -54.98 0.06
N ALA A 530 16.85 -54.33 -0.73
CA ALA A 530 15.85 -55.00 -1.57
C ALA A 530 15.59 -54.18 -2.85
N GLN A 531 15.93 -54.76 -4.01
CA GLN A 531 15.47 -54.30 -5.32
C GLN A 531 14.44 -55.30 -5.84
N ALA A 532 13.31 -54.81 -6.34
CA ALA A 532 12.41 -55.42 -7.33
C ALA A 532 11.55 -54.25 -7.86
N ALA A 533 11.46 -53.86 -9.14
CA ALA A 533 11.58 -54.54 -10.43
C ALA A 533 10.36 -55.40 -10.81
N ALA A 534 9.89 -55.16 -12.06
CA ALA A 534 9.00 -55.96 -12.92
C ALA A 534 7.47 -55.71 -12.85
N THR A 535 6.94 -55.19 -13.98
CA THR A 535 5.65 -55.51 -14.68
C THR A 535 4.32 -55.56 -13.90
N GLN A 536 3.20 -55.02 -14.40
CA GLN A 536 2.78 -54.68 -15.78
C GLN A 536 2.20 -53.27 -15.88
#